data_AF-U3GQU0-F1
#
_entry.id   AF-U3GQU0-F1
#
_cell.length_a   1.000
_cell.length_b   1.000
_cell.length_c   1.000
_cell.angle_alpha   90.00
_cell.angle_beta   90.00
_cell.angle_gamma   90.00
#
_symmetry.space_group_name_H-M   'P 1'
#
loop_
_entity.id
_entity.type
_entity.pdbx_description
1 polymer ?
#
loop_
_entity_poly.entity_id
_entity_poly.type
_entity_poly.pdbx_seq_one_letter_code
_entity_poly.pdbx_strand_id
1 'polypeptide(L)'
;MIEREFIKEKTKYLKIKEYIDSVIGSAAGVGKIIVEKTPLGEKILVYAVRPGLIIGRGGTMIQELTVTLRNKFKLDNPQIEVTELENPNLSAAVMSKKVAADLERFGSSRFKAIGYRTLMQIMKSGALGAEIMISGRGVPGARAHSWRFPAGHMKKSGQVALEQIDHVKTGANLRSGTVGIQVRIMHPDIYQPDIIKIIEGVHIPEEVQKEIDMLEAEEQKAQKLLLKNTEPKPKKKKAEATDQIVTEIQEVKPELGSSQQGSANKSSLGKPKKRAKPKLSEAELGPAKQDVSLGKSDTDSEKTNTISQDEVSEEPNENATQEANNEEVIQDTEKSGQ
;
A
#
# COMPACT_ATOMS: atom_id res chain seq x y z
N MET A 1 -19.20 3.79 -31.69
CA MET A 1 -17.86 3.18 -31.85
C MET A 1 -17.35 2.95 -30.44
N ILE A 2 -17.35 1.70 -30.00
CA ILE A 2 -17.42 1.31 -28.57
C ILE A 2 -16.23 1.89 -27.77
N GLU A 3 -15.06 1.95 -28.39
CA GLU A 3 -13.81 2.49 -27.86
C GLU A 3 -13.93 3.98 -27.54
N ARG A 4 -14.58 4.77 -28.42
CA ARG A 4 -14.79 6.22 -28.22
C ARG A 4 -15.74 6.50 -27.07
N GLU A 5 -16.78 5.68 -26.92
CA GLU A 5 -17.75 5.77 -25.82
C GLU A 5 -17.09 5.37 -24.49
N PHE A 6 -16.35 4.26 -24.46
CA PHE A 6 -15.57 3.82 -23.30
C PHE A 6 -14.55 4.88 -22.84
N ILE A 7 -13.75 5.43 -23.75
CA ILE A 7 -12.77 6.49 -23.44
C ILE A 7 -13.49 7.73 -22.89
N LYS A 8 -14.64 8.11 -23.47
CA LYS A 8 -15.44 9.26 -23.01
C LYS A 8 -15.98 9.03 -21.58
N GLU A 9 -16.52 7.85 -21.27
CA GLU A 9 -17.00 7.51 -19.93
C GLU A 9 -15.87 7.46 -18.89
N LYS A 10 -14.76 6.76 -19.17
CA LYS A 10 -13.61 6.72 -18.24
C LYS A 10 -13.00 8.11 -18.03
N THR A 11 -12.97 8.95 -19.05
CA THR A 11 -12.56 10.38 -18.95
C THR A 11 -13.53 11.20 -18.10
N LYS A 12 -14.85 10.95 -18.20
CA LYS A 12 -15.88 11.55 -17.32
C LYS A 12 -15.60 11.19 -15.86
N TYR A 13 -15.42 9.90 -15.58
CA TYR A 13 -15.17 9.38 -14.24
C TYR A 13 -13.86 9.87 -13.63
N LEU A 14 -12.77 9.98 -14.39
CA LEU A 14 -11.50 10.55 -13.89
C LEU A 14 -11.71 11.99 -13.38
N LYS A 15 -12.32 12.84 -14.21
CA LYS A 15 -12.58 14.26 -13.86
C LYS A 15 -13.51 14.44 -12.67
N ILE A 16 -14.47 13.52 -12.48
CA ILE A 16 -15.33 13.49 -11.29
C ILE A 16 -14.51 13.20 -10.03
N LYS A 17 -13.61 12.21 -10.07
CA LYS A 17 -12.73 11.87 -8.93
C LYS A 17 -11.77 13.01 -8.58
N GLU A 18 -11.12 13.60 -9.59
CA GLU A 18 -10.25 14.77 -9.43
C GLU A 18 -11.02 15.95 -8.81
N TYR A 19 -12.24 16.21 -9.28
CA TYR A 19 -13.07 17.30 -8.77
C TYR A 19 -13.50 17.07 -7.31
N ILE A 20 -14.02 15.88 -6.99
CA ILE A 20 -14.43 15.52 -5.62
C ILE A 20 -13.26 15.65 -4.65
N ASP A 21 -12.07 15.16 -5.01
CA ASP A 21 -10.87 15.27 -4.17
C ASP A 21 -10.39 16.72 -4.00
N SER A 22 -10.54 17.56 -5.03
CA SER A 22 -10.20 18.99 -4.97
C SER A 22 -11.13 19.82 -4.07
N VAL A 23 -12.41 19.44 -3.97
CA VAL A 23 -13.40 20.16 -3.15
C VAL A 23 -13.35 19.73 -1.69
N ILE A 24 -13.21 18.43 -1.43
CA ILE A 24 -13.11 17.88 -0.07
C ILE A 24 -11.74 18.16 0.56
N GLY A 25 -10.68 18.11 -0.27
CA GLY A 25 -9.31 18.44 0.13
C GLY A 25 -8.71 17.52 1.21
N SER A 26 -7.56 17.93 1.74
CA SER A 26 -6.77 17.15 2.69
C SER A 26 -7.43 16.95 4.08
N ALA A 27 -8.52 17.65 4.39
CA ALA A 27 -9.09 17.72 5.75
C ALA A 27 -9.93 16.49 6.14
N ALA A 28 -10.71 15.93 5.21
CA ALA A 28 -11.51 14.72 5.43
C ALA A 28 -10.76 13.42 5.14
N GLY A 29 -9.67 13.50 4.35
CA GLY A 29 -8.84 12.35 3.99
C GLY A 29 -9.58 11.36 3.09
N VAL A 30 -9.87 11.74 1.84
CA VAL A 30 -10.44 10.81 0.85
C VAL A 30 -9.39 9.77 0.45
N GLY A 31 -9.70 8.49 0.65
CA GLY A 31 -8.82 7.36 0.32
C GLY A 31 -9.15 6.74 -1.05
N LYS A 32 -10.43 6.45 -1.31
CA LYS A 32 -10.89 5.79 -2.55
C LYS A 32 -12.22 6.40 -2.99
N ILE A 33 -12.38 6.62 -4.30
CA ILE A 33 -13.66 6.99 -4.92
C ILE A 33 -13.99 5.94 -5.97
N ILE A 34 -15.19 5.36 -5.90
CA ILE A 34 -15.75 4.45 -6.91
C ILE A 34 -16.96 5.17 -7.55
N VAL A 35 -17.13 5.01 -8.86
CA VAL A 35 -18.29 5.52 -9.60
C VAL A 35 -18.88 4.34 -10.35
N GLU A 36 -20.16 4.09 -10.10
CA GLU A 36 -20.90 2.93 -10.58
C GLU A 36 -22.14 3.40 -11.33
N LYS A 37 -22.40 2.81 -12.50
CA LYS A 37 -23.52 3.20 -13.36
C LYS A 37 -24.70 2.25 -13.09
N THR A 38 -25.71 2.73 -12.38
CA THR A 38 -26.96 1.98 -12.16
C THR A 38 -28.01 2.39 -13.20
N PRO A 39 -29.05 1.58 -13.46
CA PRO A 39 -30.16 1.97 -14.35
C PRO A 39 -30.92 3.23 -13.88
N LEU A 40 -30.84 3.57 -12.59
CA LEU A 40 -31.53 4.70 -11.97
C LEU A 40 -30.67 5.98 -11.86
N GLY A 41 -29.36 5.89 -12.13
CA GLY A 41 -28.42 7.00 -12.05
C GLY A 41 -26.97 6.60 -11.74
N GLU A 42 -26.07 7.58 -11.70
CA GLU A 42 -24.67 7.37 -11.30
C GLU A 42 -24.51 7.34 -9.77
N LYS A 43 -24.14 6.19 -9.21
CA LYS A 43 -23.82 6.02 -7.79
C LYS A 43 -22.33 6.31 -7.55
N ILE A 44 -22.02 7.12 -6.55
CA ILE A 44 -20.66 7.57 -6.22
C ILE A 44 -20.37 7.18 -4.77
N LEU A 45 -19.49 6.19 -4.59
CA LEU A 45 -19.04 5.70 -3.28
C LEU A 45 -17.73 6.39 -2.90
N VAL A 46 -17.72 7.13 -1.79
CA VAL A 46 -16.57 7.90 -1.30
C VAL A 46 -16.11 7.33 0.04
N TYR A 47 -14.93 6.69 0.04
CA TYR A 47 -14.29 6.16 1.25
C TYR A 47 -13.36 7.21 1.86
N ALA A 48 -13.63 7.60 3.11
CA ALA A 48 -12.90 8.69 3.78
C ALA A 48 -12.63 8.40 5.27
N VAL A 49 -11.65 9.11 5.85
CA VAL A 49 -11.34 9.03 7.29
C VAL A 49 -12.35 9.80 8.15
N ARG A 50 -13.08 10.75 7.57
CA ARG A 50 -14.04 11.62 8.30
C ARG A 50 -15.29 11.88 7.46
N PRO A 51 -16.27 10.95 7.41
CA PRO A 51 -17.47 11.11 6.60
C PRO A 51 -18.26 12.39 6.92
N GLY A 52 -18.34 12.79 8.18
CA GLY A 52 -19.05 14.01 8.61
C GLY A 52 -18.51 15.33 8.02
N LEU A 53 -17.23 15.38 7.59
CA LEU A 53 -16.70 16.55 6.88
C LEU A 53 -17.13 16.63 5.41
N ILE A 54 -17.60 15.53 4.82
CA ILE A 54 -18.06 15.45 3.42
C ILE A 54 -19.57 15.71 3.35
N ILE A 55 -20.31 15.23 4.35
CA ILE A 55 -21.74 15.55 4.55
C ILE A 55 -21.90 17.06 4.85
N GLY A 56 -21.00 17.61 5.68
CA GLY A 56 -21.05 19.00 6.11
C GLY A 56 -22.10 19.25 7.21
N ARG A 57 -22.29 20.52 7.61
CA ARG A 57 -23.36 20.90 8.52
C ARG A 57 -24.71 20.68 7.83
N GLY A 58 -25.65 19.99 8.48
CA GLY A 58 -27.01 19.78 7.96
C GLY A 58 -27.13 19.05 6.61
N GLY A 59 -26.05 18.46 6.09
CA GLY A 59 -26.04 17.88 4.74
C GLY A 59 -25.82 18.87 3.59
N THR A 60 -25.57 20.16 3.87
CA THR A 60 -25.45 21.20 2.82
C THR A 60 -24.33 20.88 1.81
N MET A 61 -23.16 20.41 2.27
CA MET A 61 -22.01 20.17 1.39
C MET A 61 -22.23 18.98 0.44
N ILE A 62 -22.92 17.93 0.87
CA ILE A 62 -23.26 16.80 -0.01
C ILE A 62 -24.37 17.18 -1.01
N GLN A 63 -25.29 18.09 -0.63
CA GLN A 63 -26.27 18.67 -1.56
C GLN A 63 -25.59 19.56 -2.62
N GLU A 64 -24.70 20.46 -2.22
CA GLU A 64 -23.88 21.31 -3.12
C GLU A 64 -23.05 20.47 -4.10
N LEU A 65 -22.40 19.41 -3.62
CA LEU A 65 -21.69 18.45 -4.46
C LEU A 65 -22.63 17.77 -5.45
N THR A 66 -23.80 17.31 -5.01
CA THR A 66 -24.79 16.64 -5.88
C THR A 66 -25.29 17.55 -6.99
N VAL A 67 -25.65 18.80 -6.66
CA VAL A 67 -26.06 19.83 -7.63
C VAL A 67 -24.92 20.16 -8.59
N THR A 68 -23.71 20.37 -8.07
CA THR A 68 -22.57 20.76 -8.92
C THR A 68 -22.13 19.62 -9.84
N LEU A 69 -22.16 18.37 -9.38
CA LEU A 69 -21.88 17.21 -10.24
C LEU A 69 -22.93 17.09 -11.36
N ARG A 70 -24.23 17.19 -11.03
CA ARG A 70 -25.34 17.20 -12.00
C ARG A 70 -25.12 18.27 -13.07
N ASN A 71 -24.85 19.51 -12.67
CA ASN A 71 -24.72 20.65 -13.59
C ASN A 71 -23.42 20.62 -14.41
N LYS A 72 -22.26 20.36 -13.77
CA LYS A 72 -20.93 20.47 -14.37
C LYS A 72 -20.56 19.26 -15.24
N PHE A 73 -20.95 18.06 -14.84
CA PHE A 73 -20.58 16.82 -15.53
C PHE A 73 -21.74 16.16 -16.27
N LYS A 74 -22.97 16.67 -16.12
CA LYS A 74 -24.19 16.08 -16.69
C LYS A 74 -24.32 14.61 -16.27
N LEU A 75 -24.48 14.43 -14.96
CA LEU A 75 -24.74 13.12 -14.37
C LEU A 75 -26.24 12.92 -14.29
N ASP A 76 -26.71 11.78 -14.76
CA ASP A 76 -28.11 11.38 -14.64
C ASP A 76 -28.32 10.90 -13.20
N ASN A 77 -29.18 11.62 -12.46
CA ASN A 77 -29.52 11.35 -11.05
C ASN A 77 -28.33 10.91 -10.16
N PRO A 78 -27.33 11.78 -9.93
CA PRO A 78 -26.16 11.42 -9.13
C PRO A 78 -26.54 11.16 -7.66
N GLN A 79 -26.10 10.03 -7.13
CA GLN A 79 -26.32 9.61 -5.74
C GLN A 79 -24.96 9.43 -5.05
N ILE A 80 -24.67 10.24 -4.03
CA ILE A 80 -23.40 10.21 -3.30
C ILE A 80 -23.60 9.44 -1.99
N GLU A 81 -22.83 8.37 -1.82
CA GLU A 81 -22.76 7.59 -0.57
C GLU A 81 -21.35 7.72 0.02
N VAL A 82 -21.26 8.01 1.31
CA VAL A 82 -19.99 8.25 2.01
C VAL A 82 -19.78 7.17 3.06
N THR A 83 -18.71 6.40 2.92
CA THR A 83 -18.35 5.27 3.80
C THR A 83 -17.08 5.61 4.58
N GLU A 84 -16.98 5.17 5.83
CA GLU A 84 -15.74 5.28 6.59
C GLU A 84 -14.69 4.26 6.10
N LEU A 85 -13.41 4.65 6.14
CA LEU A 85 -12.28 3.81 5.75
C LEU A 85 -11.68 3.12 6.98
N GLU A 86 -11.95 1.82 7.14
CA GLU A 86 -11.54 0.97 8.28
C GLU A 86 -10.10 1.21 8.78
N ASN A 87 -9.13 1.16 7.86
CA ASN A 87 -7.70 1.24 8.17
C ASN A 87 -7.05 2.44 7.43
N PRO A 88 -7.25 3.68 7.92
CA PRO A 88 -6.86 4.89 7.19
C PRO A 88 -5.35 5.07 7.05
N ASN A 89 -4.56 4.37 7.88
CA ASN A 89 -3.09 4.40 7.83
C ASN A 89 -2.51 3.43 6.78
N LEU A 90 -3.31 2.50 6.27
CA LEU A 90 -2.92 1.52 5.27
C LEU A 90 -3.06 2.08 3.84
N SER A 91 -3.94 3.05 3.62
CA SER A 91 -4.15 3.69 2.31
C SER A 91 -3.07 4.73 1.99
N ALA A 92 -2.38 4.56 0.86
CA ALA A 92 -1.33 5.50 0.44
C ALA A 92 -1.87 6.90 0.12
N ALA A 93 -3.12 7.01 -0.34
CA ALA A 93 -3.76 8.29 -0.68
C ALA A 93 -4.06 9.16 0.54
N VAL A 94 -4.50 8.56 1.65
CA VAL A 94 -4.69 9.25 2.93
C VAL A 94 -3.34 9.69 3.49
N MET A 95 -2.35 8.79 3.46
CA MET A 95 -1.04 9.04 4.08
C MET A 95 -0.18 10.03 3.29
N SER A 96 -0.31 10.12 1.96
CA SER A 96 0.36 11.15 1.16
C SER A 96 -0.20 12.56 1.45
N LYS A 97 -1.53 12.71 1.51
CA LYS A 97 -2.22 13.96 1.88
C LYS A 97 -1.87 14.39 3.31
N LYS A 98 -1.75 13.43 4.23
CA LYS A 98 -1.30 13.68 5.61
C LYS A 98 0.13 14.22 5.67
N VAL A 99 1.07 13.64 4.90
CA VAL A 99 2.45 14.15 4.80
C VAL A 99 2.49 15.54 4.15
N ALA A 100 1.62 15.81 3.16
CA ALA A 100 1.50 17.13 2.56
C ALA A 100 1.07 18.18 3.59
N ALA A 101 -0.03 17.94 4.31
CA ALA A 101 -0.53 18.85 5.34
C ALA A 101 0.46 19.05 6.51
N ASP A 102 1.16 18.00 6.96
CA ASP A 102 2.23 18.14 7.98
C ASP A 102 3.41 18.99 7.44
N LEU A 103 3.80 18.85 6.16
CA LEU A 103 4.88 19.65 5.54
C LEU A 103 4.48 21.12 5.30
N GLU A 104 3.23 21.37 4.92
CA GLU A 104 2.69 22.73 4.75
C GLU A 104 2.58 23.44 6.10
N ARG A 105 2.16 22.73 7.15
CA ARG A 105 2.01 23.27 8.51
C ARG A 105 3.34 23.48 9.26
N PHE A 106 4.29 22.56 9.13
CA PHE A 106 5.57 22.61 9.87
C PHE A 106 6.77 23.10 9.06
N GLY A 107 6.61 23.26 7.74
CA GLY A 107 7.69 23.63 6.82
C GLY A 107 8.69 22.50 6.57
N SER A 108 9.54 22.70 5.56
CA SER A 108 10.47 21.68 5.06
C SER A 108 11.51 21.23 6.10
N SER A 109 11.85 22.05 7.09
CA SER A 109 12.82 21.74 8.14
C SER A 109 12.55 20.39 8.84
N ARG A 110 11.28 20.05 9.07
CA ARG A 110 10.88 18.83 9.81
C ARG A 110 10.66 17.60 8.93
N PHE A 111 11.02 17.63 7.64
CA PHE A 111 10.75 16.55 6.68
C PHE A 111 11.17 15.16 7.16
N LYS A 112 12.32 15.02 7.83
CA LYS A 112 12.79 13.74 8.38
C LYS A 112 11.88 13.22 9.50
N ALA A 113 11.47 14.10 10.42
CA ALA A 113 10.59 13.72 11.53
C ALA A 113 9.20 13.33 11.03
N ILE A 114 8.65 14.07 10.06
CA ILE A 114 7.37 13.75 9.40
C ILE A 114 7.49 12.40 8.67
N GLY A 115 8.53 12.20 7.86
CA GLY A 115 8.78 10.96 7.13
C GLY A 115 8.83 9.73 8.04
N TYR A 116 9.67 9.74 9.08
CA TYR A 116 9.76 8.63 10.03
C TYR A 116 8.49 8.44 10.88
N ARG A 117 7.81 9.51 11.31
CA ARG A 117 6.54 9.43 12.05
C ARG A 117 5.45 8.74 11.23
N THR A 118 5.26 9.17 9.98
CA THR A 118 4.29 8.59 9.05
C THR A 118 4.62 7.14 8.74
N LEU A 119 5.89 6.83 8.45
CA LEU A 119 6.36 5.47 8.18
C LEU A 119 6.15 4.53 9.38
N MET A 120 6.47 4.95 10.60
CA MET A 120 6.19 4.16 11.81
C MET A 120 4.68 3.92 12.00
N GLN A 121 3.84 4.88 11.62
CA GLN A 121 2.39 4.73 11.69
C GLN A 121 1.86 3.69 10.67
N ILE A 122 2.38 3.68 9.44
CA ILE A 122 2.02 2.71 8.40
C ILE A 122 2.45 1.28 8.81
N MET A 123 3.68 1.12 9.30
CA MET A 123 4.16 -0.18 9.81
C MET A 123 3.34 -0.64 11.03
N LYS A 124 2.93 0.26 11.92
CA LYS A 124 2.07 -0.08 13.07
C LYS A 124 0.67 -0.57 12.66
N SER A 125 0.15 -0.16 11.49
CA SER A 125 -1.09 -0.71 10.93
C SER A 125 -0.92 -2.04 10.18
N GLY A 126 0.24 -2.72 10.27
CA GLY A 126 0.41 -4.07 9.75
C GLY A 126 0.79 -4.17 8.26
N ALA A 127 1.22 -3.07 7.63
CA ALA A 127 1.79 -3.14 6.28
C ALA A 127 3.08 -3.97 6.26
N LEU A 128 3.26 -4.82 5.24
CA LEU A 128 4.49 -5.60 5.03
C LEU A 128 5.71 -4.69 4.81
N GLY A 129 5.48 -3.52 4.22
CA GLY A 129 6.47 -2.46 4.10
C GLY A 129 5.91 -1.18 3.50
N ALA A 130 6.70 -0.12 3.62
CA ALA A 130 6.38 1.21 3.13
C ALA A 130 7.62 1.90 2.58
N GLU A 131 7.47 2.67 1.50
CA GLU A 131 8.50 3.58 1.01
C GLU A 131 7.89 4.97 0.76
N ILE A 132 8.33 5.94 1.57
CA ILE A 132 8.01 7.36 1.38
C ILE A 132 9.22 8.03 0.73
N MET A 133 9.00 8.77 -0.35
CA MET A 133 9.99 9.63 -0.98
C MET A 133 9.50 11.07 -0.99
N ILE A 134 10.33 12.00 -0.54
CA ILE A 134 10.05 13.43 -0.51
C ILE A 134 11.13 14.13 -1.33
N SER A 135 10.74 14.88 -2.37
CA SER A 135 11.66 15.52 -3.30
C SER A 135 11.28 16.97 -3.58
N GLY A 136 12.27 17.87 -3.59
CA GLY A 136 12.02 19.28 -3.88
C GLY A 136 13.01 20.24 -3.20
N ARG A 137 12.80 21.53 -3.42
CA ARG A 137 13.57 22.62 -2.80
C ARG A 137 13.17 22.76 -1.33
N GLY A 138 14.18 22.92 -0.46
CA GLY A 138 14.02 22.86 0.99
C GLY A 138 14.25 21.48 1.60
N VAL A 139 14.47 20.43 0.79
CA VAL A 139 14.54 19.02 1.25
C VAL A 139 15.90 18.37 0.91
N PRO A 140 16.99 18.65 1.64
CA PRO A 140 17.23 19.80 2.51
C PRO A 140 17.89 20.98 1.74
N GLY A 141 17.75 22.21 2.24
CA GLY A 141 18.51 23.37 1.74
C GLY A 141 17.98 23.98 0.44
N ALA A 142 18.80 24.85 -0.19
CA ALA A 142 18.35 25.69 -1.32
C ALA A 142 18.28 24.96 -2.67
N ARG A 143 19.02 23.87 -2.84
CA ARG A 143 18.96 23.00 -4.04
C ARG A 143 17.86 21.96 -3.86
N ALA A 144 17.28 21.48 -4.95
CA ALA A 144 16.36 20.35 -4.89
C ALA A 144 17.15 19.04 -4.73
N HIS A 145 16.76 18.23 -3.74
CA HIS A 145 17.22 16.85 -3.59
C HIS A 145 15.99 15.92 -3.42
N SER A 146 16.23 14.61 -3.38
CA SER A 146 15.22 13.60 -3.06
C SER A 146 15.69 12.78 -1.87
N TRP A 147 14.82 12.60 -0.88
CA TRP A 147 15.08 11.79 0.31
C TRP A 147 14.08 10.63 0.38
N ARG A 148 14.58 9.44 0.72
CA ARG A 148 13.80 8.19 0.72
C ARG A 148 13.81 7.56 2.12
N PHE A 149 12.63 7.18 2.59
CA PHE A 149 12.37 6.55 3.88
C PHE A 149 11.73 5.17 3.61
N PRO A 150 12.52 4.08 3.55
CA PRO A 150 12.03 2.72 3.41
C PRO A 150 11.88 2.01 4.77
N ALA A 151 10.92 1.11 4.89
CA ALA A 151 10.83 0.11 5.96
C ALA A 151 10.06 -1.14 5.50
N GLY A 152 10.29 -2.27 6.17
CA GLY A 152 9.69 -3.55 5.82
C GLY A 152 10.14 -4.09 4.46
N HIS A 153 9.31 -4.95 3.87
CA HIS A 153 9.51 -5.51 2.54
C HIS A 153 8.72 -4.73 1.48
N MET A 154 9.31 -4.48 0.31
CA MET A 154 8.71 -3.67 -0.76
C MET A 154 9.20 -4.18 -2.12
N LYS A 155 8.33 -4.86 -2.88
CA LYS A 155 8.64 -5.28 -4.25
C LYS A 155 8.66 -4.08 -5.19
N LYS A 156 9.54 -4.11 -6.21
CA LYS A 156 9.77 -2.98 -7.13
C LYS A 156 9.65 -3.32 -8.62
N SER A 157 9.34 -4.58 -8.92
CA SER A 157 9.26 -5.17 -10.25
C SER A 157 8.17 -6.24 -10.29
N GLY A 158 7.77 -6.63 -11.51
CA GLY A 158 6.69 -7.61 -11.74
C GLY A 158 5.29 -7.04 -11.48
N GLN A 159 4.27 -7.85 -11.82
CA GLN A 159 2.86 -7.46 -11.78
C GLN A 159 2.41 -6.96 -10.39
N VAL A 160 2.90 -7.60 -9.33
CA VAL A 160 2.67 -7.22 -7.92
C VAL A 160 2.94 -5.73 -7.69
N ALA A 161 4.02 -5.19 -8.27
CA ALA A 161 4.44 -3.81 -8.07
C ALA A 161 3.69 -2.78 -8.94
N LEU A 162 2.80 -3.24 -9.84
CA LEU A 162 1.95 -2.39 -10.69
C LEU A 162 0.48 -2.42 -10.25
N GLU A 163 -0.03 -3.57 -9.81
CA GLU A 163 -1.46 -3.76 -9.52
C GLU A 163 -1.80 -3.88 -8.02
N GLN A 164 -0.89 -4.41 -7.20
CA GLN A 164 -1.17 -4.74 -5.79
C GLN A 164 -0.52 -3.78 -4.78
N ILE A 165 0.49 -3.00 -5.18
CA ILE A 165 1.14 -2.00 -4.32
C ILE A 165 0.47 -0.64 -4.49
N ASP A 166 -0.11 -0.13 -3.40
CA ASP A 166 -0.71 1.19 -3.29
C ASP A 166 0.37 2.27 -3.57
N HIS A 167 0.34 2.91 -4.73
CA HIS A 167 1.31 3.94 -5.14
C HIS A 167 0.63 5.27 -5.46
N VAL A 168 0.92 6.30 -4.67
CA VAL A 168 0.34 7.64 -4.83
C VAL A 168 1.43 8.71 -4.89
N LYS A 169 1.20 9.74 -5.71
CA LYS A 169 1.98 10.98 -5.76
C LYS A 169 1.10 12.17 -5.36
N THR A 170 1.65 13.10 -4.60
CA THR A 170 0.93 14.29 -4.10
C THR A 170 1.92 15.45 -4.00
N GLY A 171 1.47 16.66 -4.33
CA GLY A 171 2.26 17.89 -4.13
C GLY A 171 1.93 18.54 -2.78
N ALA A 172 2.91 19.22 -2.19
CA ALA A 172 2.73 20.09 -1.03
C ALA A 172 3.30 21.48 -1.33
N ASN A 173 2.55 22.54 -1.04
CA ASN A 173 2.88 23.91 -1.42
C ASN A 173 3.49 24.69 -0.24
N LEU A 174 4.83 24.68 -0.18
CA LEU A 174 5.58 25.36 0.88
C LEU A 174 6.05 26.75 0.41
N ARG A 175 6.36 27.64 1.36
CA ARG A 175 6.99 28.95 1.10
C ARG A 175 8.30 28.87 0.30
N SER A 176 8.97 27.71 0.28
CA SER A 176 10.18 27.44 -0.51
C SER A 176 9.93 27.00 -1.96
N GLY A 177 8.66 26.85 -2.37
CA GLY A 177 8.21 26.20 -3.59
C GLY A 177 7.56 24.85 -3.33
N THR A 178 6.95 24.26 -4.35
CA THR A 178 6.27 22.96 -4.27
C THR A 178 7.26 21.81 -4.00
N VAL A 179 6.86 20.89 -3.12
CA VAL A 179 7.57 19.64 -2.79
C VAL A 179 6.73 18.47 -3.27
N GLY A 180 7.35 17.53 -4.00
CA GLY A 180 6.74 16.27 -4.42
C GLY A 180 6.84 15.22 -3.31
N ILE A 181 5.75 14.53 -3.06
CA ILE A 181 5.65 13.40 -2.13
C ILE A 181 5.21 12.19 -2.93
N GLN A 182 5.92 11.07 -2.78
CA GLN A 182 5.52 9.77 -3.31
C GLN A 182 5.44 8.78 -2.16
N VAL A 183 4.30 8.11 -2.03
CA VAL A 183 4.07 7.06 -1.02
C VAL A 183 3.84 5.74 -1.74
N ARG A 184 4.47 4.67 -1.25
CA ARG A 184 4.20 3.28 -1.63
C ARG A 184 3.94 2.45 -0.38
N ILE A 185 2.84 1.70 -0.35
CA ILE A 185 2.48 0.80 0.77
C ILE A 185 2.23 -0.60 0.21
N MET A 186 2.82 -1.60 0.87
CA MET A 186 2.60 -3.02 0.57
C MET A 186 1.67 -3.60 1.64
N HIS A 187 0.41 -3.81 1.28
CA HIS A 187 -0.64 -4.40 2.13
C HIS A 187 -0.29 -5.83 2.59
N PRO A 188 -0.78 -6.30 3.75
CA PRO A 188 -0.51 -7.65 4.25
C PRO A 188 -1.09 -8.76 3.37
N ASP A 189 -2.24 -8.50 2.74
CA ASP A 189 -3.03 -9.51 2.01
C ASP A 189 -2.53 -9.78 0.57
N ILE A 190 -1.38 -9.20 0.19
CA ILE A 190 -0.84 -9.30 -1.16
C ILE A 190 -0.31 -10.71 -1.43
N TYR A 191 -0.92 -11.39 -2.41
CA TYR A 191 -0.39 -12.64 -2.94
C TYR A 191 1.02 -12.47 -3.48
N GLN A 192 1.96 -13.27 -2.97
CA GLN A 192 3.35 -13.27 -3.39
C GLN A 192 3.67 -14.61 -4.06
N PRO A 193 3.97 -14.65 -5.38
CA PRO A 193 4.21 -15.91 -6.08
C PRO A 193 5.46 -16.67 -5.57
N ASP A 194 6.38 -15.97 -4.91
CA ASP A 194 7.60 -16.55 -4.35
C ASP A 194 7.39 -17.22 -2.97
N ILE A 195 6.23 -17.01 -2.32
CA ILE A 195 5.93 -17.60 -1.00
C ILE A 195 4.95 -18.77 -1.16
N ILE A 196 5.53 -19.97 -1.26
CA ILE A 196 4.80 -21.22 -1.23
C ILE A 196 4.41 -21.53 0.23
N LYS A 197 3.11 -21.63 0.50
CA LYS A 197 2.60 -22.13 1.78
C LYS A 197 2.55 -23.66 1.73
N ILE A 198 3.56 -24.32 2.29
CA ILE A 198 3.55 -25.78 2.47
C ILE A 198 2.50 -26.11 3.52
N ILE A 199 1.53 -26.97 3.17
CA ILE A 199 0.50 -27.46 4.09
C ILE A 199 0.99 -28.80 4.64
N GLU A 200 1.65 -28.76 5.79
CA GLU A 200 2.02 -29.96 6.54
C GLU A 200 0.73 -30.68 6.99
N GLY A 201 0.62 -31.98 6.69
CA GLY A 201 -0.57 -32.79 7.00
C GLY A 201 -1.39 -33.25 5.79
N VAL A 202 -0.98 -32.94 4.55
CA VAL A 202 -1.48 -33.70 3.38
C VAL A 202 -0.97 -35.14 3.48
N HIS A 203 -1.84 -36.06 3.88
CA HIS A 203 -1.53 -37.49 3.93
C HIS A 203 -1.35 -38.00 2.49
N ILE A 204 -0.10 -38.19 2.09
CA ILE A 204 0.28 -38.95 0.90
C ILE A 204 -0.33 -40.35 1.08
N PRO A 205 -1.19 -40.85 0.16
CA PRO A 205 -1.72 -42.20 0.27
C PRO A 205 -0.58 -43.21 0.36
N GLU A 206 -0.67 -44.18 1.27
CA GLU A 206 0.45 -45.11 1.52
C GLU A 206 0.94 -45.84 0.26
N GLU A 207 0.08 -45.99 -0.75
CA GLU A 207 0.39 -46.55 -2.07
C GLU A 207 1.51 -45.78 -2.78
N VAL A 208 1.44 -44.44 -2.78
CA VAL A 208 2.44 -43.56 -3.40
C VAL A 208 3.74 -43.56 -2.59
N GLN A 209 3.65 -43.64 -1.25
CA GLN A 209 4.85 -43.78 -0.41
C GLN A 209 5.58 -45.11 -0.71
N LYS A 210 4.83 -46.21 -0.86
CA LYS A 210 5.39 -47.53 -1.22
C LYS A 210 6.04 -47.53 -2.61
N GLU A 211 5.50 -46.79 -3.59
CA GLU A 211 6.17 -46.59 -4.88
C GLU A 211 7.48 -45.81 -4.75
N ILE A 212 7.51 -44.71 -3.99
CA ILE A 212 8.73 -43.93 -3.74
C ILE A 212 9.80 -44.79 -3.05
N ASP A 213 9.44 -45.49 -1.98
CA ASP A 213 10.34 -46.36 -1.20
C ASP A 213 10.93 -47.49 -2.08
N MET A 214 10.16 -48.03 -3.03
CA MET A 214 10.66 -49.02 -4.00
C MET A 214 11.64 -48.40 -5.00
N LEU A 215 11.34 -47.23 -5.56
CA LEU A 215 12.19 -46.56 -6.54
C LEU A 215 13.54 -46.16 -5.93
N GLU A 216 13.56 -45.58 -4.73
CA GLU A 216 14.80 -45.30 -3.99
C GLU A 216 15.61 -46.59 -3.72
N ALA A 217 14.92 -47.69 -3.39
CA ALA A 217 15.58 -48.98 -3.19
C ALA A 217 16.15 -49.58 -4.51
N GLU A 218 15.61 -49.24 -5.69
CA GLU A 218 16.19 -49.63 -6.98
C GLU A 218 17.39 -48.77 -7.37
N GLU A 219 17.34 -47.44 -7.18
CA GLU A 219 18.50 -46.57 -7.39
C GLU A 219 19.68 -46.98 -6.50
N GLN A 220 19.43 -47.27 -5.22
CA GLN A 220 20.48 -47.75 -4.31
C GLN A 220 21.05 -49.12 -4.70
N LYS A 221 20.26 -50.01 -5.33
CA LYS A 221 20.77 -51.28 -5.89
C LYS A 221 21.63 -51.01 -7.13
N ALA A 222 21.20 -50.12 -8.03
CA ALA A 222 21.96 -49.75 -9.22
C ALA A 222 23.32 -49.12 -8.86
N GLN A 223 23.35 -48.19 -7.90
CA GLN A 223 24.60 -47.60 -7.40
C GLN A 223 25.53 -48.64 -6.76
N LYS A 224 25.00 -49.60 -5.98
CA LYS A 224 25.79 -50.71 -5.41
C LYS A 224 26.32 -51.68 -6.46
N LEU A 225 25.59 -51.91 -7.55
CA LEU A 225 26.06 -52.73 -8.68
C LEU A 225 27.20 -52.05 -9.45
N LEU A 226 27.09 -50.73 -9.70
CA LEU A 226 28.17 -49.94 -10.31
C LEU A 226 29.46 -49.97 -9.46
N LEU A 227 29.33 -49.87 -8.13
CA LEU A 227 30.46 -49.96 -7.20
C LEU A 227 31.08 -51.36 -7.07
N LYS A 228 30.39 -52.42 -7.48
CA LYS A 228 30.87 -53.81 -7.37
C LYS A 228 31.68 -54.28 -8.58
N ASN A 229 31.60 -53.57 -9.71
CA ASN A 229 32.31 -53.91 -10.95
C ASN A 229 33.76 -53.36 -11.02
N THR A 230 34.29 -52.80 -9.93
CA THR A 230 35.63 -52.18 -9.86
C THR A 230 36.51 -52.80 -8.77
N GLU A 231 36.93 -54.05 -8.95
CA GLU A 231 38.04 -54.66 -8.20
C GLU A 231 39.39 -54.63 -8.98
N PRO A 232 40.55 -54.66 -8.29
CA PRO A 232 41.75 -54.00 -8.78
C PRO A 232 42.78 -54.92 -9.48
N LYS A 233 43.56 -54.33 -10.41
CA LYS A 233 44.84 -54.89 -10.90
C LYS A 233 46.05 -54.22 -10.22
N PRO A 234 47.18 -54.95 -10.03
CA PRO A 234 48.22 -54.59 -9.06
C PRO A 234 49.26 -53.56 -9.54
N LYS A 235 49.94 -52.94 -8.57
CA LYS A 235 50.92 -51.84 -8.73
C LYS A 235 52.28 -52.29 -9.28
N LYS A 236 52.90 -51.44 -10.11
CA LYS A 236 54.37 -51.25 -10.17
C LYS A 236 54.70 -49.75 -10.05
N LYS A 237 55.90 -49.43 -9.55
CA LYS A 237 56.36 -48.06 -9.25
C LYS A 237 57.37 -47.54 -10.28
N LYS A 238 57.22 -46.26 -10.67
CA LYS A 238 58.21 -45.19 -10.94
C LYS A 238 57.51 -44.19 -11.89
N ALA A 239 57.27 -42.92 -11.57
CA ALA A 239 58.12 -41.82 -11.06
C ALA A 239 58.74 -40.97 -12.19
N GLU A 240 58.85 -39.66 -11.91
CA GLU A 240 59.49 -38.58 -12.69
C GLU A 240 58.68 -37.91 -13.82
N ALA A 241 58.68 -36.56 -13.78
CA ALA A 241 58.59 -35.58 -14.88
C ALA A 241 57.31 -35.51 -15.76
N THR A 242 56.88 -34.36 -16.31
CA THR A 242 57.12 -32.91 -16.03
C THR A 242 55.95 -32.11 -16.64
N ASP A 243 55.90 -30.79 -16.42
CA ASP A 243 54.94 -29.85 -17.01
C ASP A 243 54.77 -29.99 -18.54
N GLN A 244 53.51 -30.02 -19.03
CA GLN A 244 53.14 -29.44 -20.34
C GLN A 244 51.61 -29.38 -20.58
N ILE A 245 51.17 -28.21 -21.06
CA ILE A 245 50.03 -27.95 -21.97
C ILE A 245 48.60 -28.27 -21.45
N VAL A 246 47.83 -27.20 -21.19
CA VAL A 246 46.35 -27.16 -21.29
C VAL A 246 45.95 -25.91 -22.10
N THR A 247 46.17 -26.00 -23.41
CA THR A 247 45.83 -25.04 -24.49
C THR A 247 45.91 -25.85 -25.80
N GLU A 248 44.96 -25.90 -26.72
CA GLU A 248 43.62 -25.27 -26.86
C GLU A 248 42.57 -26.39 -27.14
N ILE A 249 41.27 -26.11 -27.18
CA ILE A 249 40.45 -25.66 -28.34
C ILE A 249 39.11 -25.18 -27.72
N GLN A 250 38.72 -23.91 -27.81
CA GLN A 250 38.00 -23.26 -28.92
C GLN A 250 36.64 -23.93 -29.23
N GLU A 251 35.51 -23.25 -29.47
CA GLU A 251 35.16 -21.82 -29.45
C GLU A 251 33.63 -21.70 -29.14
N VAL A 252 32.97 -20.53 -28.97
CA VAL A 252 32.59 -19.53 -30.00
C VAL A 252 32.34 -18.14 -29.36
N LYS A 253 32.51 -17.09 -30.17
CA LYS A 253 32.53 -15.64 -29.90
C LYS A 253 31.53 -14.92 -30.86
N PRO A 254 31.48 -13.56 -30.96
CA PRO A 254 31.77 -12.44 -30.03
C PRO A 254 30.49 -11.55 -29.91
N GLU A 255 30.40 -10.24 -29.64
CA GLU A 255 31.26 -9.13 -29.15
C GLU A 255 30.52 -8.46 -27.93
N LEU A 256 30.72 -7.25 -27.38
CA LEU A 256 31.61 -6.06 -27.49
C LEU A 256 32.04 -5.68 -26.05
N GLY A 257 32.97 -4.75 -25.75
CA GLY A 257 33.88 -3.93 -26.55
C GLY A 257 34.23 -2.63 -25.80
N SER A 258 35.51 -2.31 -25.58
CA SER A 258 36.06 -1.07 -24.94
C SER A 258 35.66 -0.76 -23.47
N SER A 259 36.48 -0.10 -22.63
CA SER A 259 37.95 0.14 -22.67
C SER A 259 38.50 0.69 -21.33
N GLN A 260 39.68 0.20 -20.94
CA GLN A 260 40.81 0.93 -20.31
C GLN A 260 40.70 1.66 -18.94
N GLN A 261 41.74 1.37 -18.11
CA GLN A 261 42.45 2.25 -17.15
C GLN A 261 41.74 2.72 -15.85
N GLY A 262 42.43 2.84 -14.71
CA GLY A 262 43.80 2.41 -14.38
C GLY A 262 44.37 3.05 -13.09
N SER A 263 45.41 2.44 -12.51
CA SER A 263 46.25 2.93 -11.38
C SER A 263 45.58 3.07 -9.99
N ALA A 264 46.28 3.13 -8.84
CA ALA A 264 47.56 2.53 -8.41
C ALA A 264 47.76 2.73 -6.88
N ASN A 265 48.59 1.89 -6.24
CA ASN A 265 49.16 2.06 -4.88
C ASN A 265 48.15 2.00 -3.68
N LYS A 266 48.55 1.69 -2.42
CA LYS A 266 49.90 1.52 -1.82
C LYS A 266 49.90 0.58 -0.58
N SER A 267 51.01 -0.15 -0.41
CA SER A 267 51.69 -0.51 0.87
C SER A 267 51.06 -1.34 2.01
N SER A 268 51.94 -2.19 2.57
CA SER A 268 52.09 -2.64 3.97
C SER A 268 51.28 -3.83 4.52
N LEU A 269 52.02 -4.78 5.12
CA LEU A 269 51.52 -5.96 5.83
C LEU A 269 51.14 -5.60 7.28
N GLY A 270 50.11 -6.27 7.82
CA GLY A 270 49.81 -6.29 9.25
C GLY A 270 49.23 -7.64 9.68
N LYS A 271 49.87 -8.32 10.64
CA LYS A 271 49.40 -9.64 11.15
C LYS A 271 48.09 -9.48 11.95
N PRO A 272 47.05 -10.32 11.72
CA PRO A 272 45.84 -10.26 12.52
C PRO A 272 46.09 -10.78 13.95
N LYS A 273 45.90 -9.91 14.95
CA LYS A 273 45.84 -10.34 16.36
C LYS A 273 44.52 -11.09 16.62
N LYS A 274 44.59 -12.22 17.34
CA LYS A 274 43.41 -12.88 17.93
C LYS A 274 42.63 -11.87 18.77
N ARG A 275 41.30 -11.81 18.61
CA ARG A 275 40.39 -11.04 19.47
C ARG A 275 39.40 -12.00 20.14
N ALA A 276 39.09 -11.76 21.42
CA ALA A 276 38.37 -12.72 22.26
C ALA A 276 36.85 -12.72 22.03
N LYS A 277 36.20 -13.85 22.38
CA LYS A 277 34.75 -13.94 22.52
C LYS A 277 34.28 -13.08 23.71
N PRO A 278 33.23 -12.26 23.60
CA PRO A 278 32.51 -11.77 24.77
C PRO A 278 31.76 -12.93 25.44
N LYS A 279 31.60 -12.88 26.77
CA LYS A 279 30.71 -13.80 27.51
C LYS A 279 29.29 -13.24 27.50
N LEU A 280 28.31 -14.13 27.36
CA LEU A 280 26.97 -13.92 27.92
C LEU A 280 27.00 -14.34 29.39
N SER A 281 26.15 -13.71 30.21
CA SER A 281 25.93 -14.07 31.61
C SER A 281 24.43 -14.21 31.84
N GLU A 282 24.03 -15.36 32.37
CA GLU A 282 22.66 -15.67 32.77
C GLU A 282 22.38 -15.21 34.22
N ALA A 283 21.19 -15.56 34.73
CA ALA A 283 20.50 -15.02 35.91
C ALA A 283 19.87 -13.63 35.66
N GLU A 284 18.68 -13.33 36.20
CA GLU A 284 17.94 -14.05 37.26
C GLU A 284 16.60 -14.66 36.80
N LEU A 285 16.10 -15.65 37.56
CA LEU A 285 14.71 -16.14 37.51
C LEU A 285 14.00 -15.77 38.81
N GLY A 286 12.73 -15.35 38.72
CA GLY A 286 11.86 -15.12 39.88
C GLY A 286 10.38 -15.11 39.45
N PRO A 287 9.57 -16.12 39.82
CA PRO A 287 8.20 -16.26 39.29
C PRO A 287 7.14 -15.63 40.19
N ALA A 288 6.06 -15.14 39.59
CA ALA A 288 4.81 -14.84 40.28
C ALA A 288 3.67 -15.68 39.68
N LYS A 289 2.97 -16.44 40.53
CA LYS A 289 1.72 -17.13 40.16
C LYS A 289 0.53 -16.21 40.42
N GLN A 290 -0.53 -16.34 39.62
CA GLN A 290 -1.88 -16.28 40.16
C GLN A 290 -2.83 -17.09 39.27
N ASP A 291 -3.70 -17.86 39.91
CA ASP A 291 -4.52 -18.88 39.29
C ASP A 291 -5.98 -18.42 39.07
N VAL A 292 -6.55 -18.90 37.96
CA VAL A 292 -7.95 -19.34 37.78
C VAL A 292 -9.06 -18.65 38.59
N SER A 293 -10.00 -18.02 37.87
CA SER A 293 -11.43 -18.15 38.20
C SER A 293 -12.30 -18.22 36.93
N LEU A 294 -12.95 -19.38 36.75
CA LEU A 294 -14.07 -19.56 35.82
C LEU A 294 -15.37 -19.28 36.57
N GLY A 295 -16.26 -18.47 35.99
CA GLY A 295 -17.60 -18.22 36.53
C GLY A 295 -18.69 -18.69 35.56
N LYS A 296 -19.62 -19.51 36.05
CA LYS A 296 -20.86 -19.89 35.36
C LYS A 296 -22.07 -19.53 36.21
N SER A 297 -23.08 -18.95 35.56
CA SER A 297 -24.51 -18.93 35.92
C SER A 297 -25.22 -18.37 34.68
N ASP A 298 -26.09 -19.06 33.95
CA ASP A 298 -27.21 -19.94 34.33
C ASP A 298 -28.24 -19.20 35.22
N THR A 299 -29.21 -18.51 34.59
CA THR A 299 -30.65 -18.89 34.55
C THR A 299 -31.55 -17.80 33.94
N ASP A 300 -32.35 -18.19 32.96
CA ASP A 300 -33.78 -17.89 32.72
C ASP A 300 -34.38 -16.51 33.05
N SER A 301 -35.05 -15.91 32.05
CA SER A 301 -36.54 -15.80 32.08
C SER A 301 -37.14 -15.30 30.76
N GLU A 302 -38.31 -15.83 30.40
CA GLU A 302 -39.11 -15.42 29.25
C GLU A 302 -40.09 -14.29 29.62
N LYS A 303 -40.37 -13.39 28.66
CA LYS A 303 -41.66 -12.71 28.38
C LYS A 303 -41.45 -11.72 27.23
N THR A 304 -41.93 -11.97 26.01
CA THR A 304 -43.32 -11.76 25.55
C THR A 304 -43.88 -10.38 25.87
N ASN A 305 -44.06 -9.55 24.84
CA ASN A 305 -45.35 -8.91 24.61
C ASN A 305 -45.49 -8.47 23.15
N THR A 306 -46.69 -8.68 22.59
CA THR A 306 -47.11 -8.29 21.24
C THR A 306 -48.43 -7.55 21.36
N ILE A 307 -48.54 -6.39 20.72
CA ILE A 307 -49.75 -5.59 20.48
C ILE A 307 -49.32 -4.56 19.40
N SER A 308 -49.77 -4.67 18.15
CA SER A 308 -51.08 -4.24 17.60
C SER A 308 -51.34 -2.74 17.86
N GLN A 309 -51.11 -1.88 16.86
CA GLN A 309 -52.15 -1.31 16.00
C GLN A 309 -53.11 -0.36 16.73
N ASP A 310 -53.20 0.88 16.24
CA ASP A 310 -54.47 1.47 15.75
C ASP A 310 -54.19 2.76 14.95
N GLU A 311 -55.19 3.19 14.17
CA GLU A 311 -55.14 4.31 13.22
C GLU A 311 -55.81 5.57 13.80
N VAL A 312 -55.27 6.76 13.51
CA VAL A 312 -56.07 8.00 13.37
C VAL A 312 -55.46 8.87 12.27
N SER A 313 -56.31 9.38 11.39
CA SER A 313 -55.99 10.33 10.31
C SER A 313 -56.41 11.75 10.66
N GLU A 314 -55.64 12.76 10.24
CA GLU A 314 -56.16 14.09 9.89
C GLU A 314 -55.16 14.82 8.96
N GLU A 315 -55.67 15.69 8.06
CA GLU A 315 -54.89 16.32 6.98
C GLU A 315 -54.43 17.78 7.32
N PRO A 316 -54.23 18.75 6.39
CA PRO A 316 -53.10 19.68 6.52
C PRO A 316 -53.53 21.08 6.97
N ASN A 317 -52.55 21.92 7.29
CA ASN A 317 -52.76 23.34 7.54
C ASN A 317 -52.05 24.18 6.46
N GLU A 318 -52.79 24.57 5.42
CA GLU A 318 -52.34 25.58 4.46
C GLU A 318 -52.40 26.98 5.11
N ASN A 319 -51.29 27.74 5.08
CA ASN A 319 -51.36 29.18 5.24
C ASN A 319 -50.11 29.93 4.76
N ALA A 320 -50.25 31.26 4.60
CA ALA A 320 -49.18 32.24 4.38
C ALA A 320 -48.41 32.17 3.03
N THR A 321 -49.12 32.16 1.90
CA THR A 321 -48.58 32.74 0.64
C THR A 321 -48.75 34.26 0.69
N GLN A 322 -47.79 35.00 1.26
CA GLN A 322 -47.86 36.47 1.28
C GLN A 322 -46.52 37.19 1.54
N GLU A 323 -45.48 36.93 0.74
CA GLU A 323 -44.28 37.79 0.72
C GLU A 323 -43.65 37.86 -0.69
N ALA A 324 -44.35 38.59 -1.57
CA ALA A 324 -43.86 39.04 -2.87
C ALA A 324 -44.29 40.50 -3.07
N ASN A 325 -43.50 41.27 -3.83
CA ASN A 325 -43.57 42.73 -4.01
C ASN A 325 -42.98 43.54 -2.85
N ASN A 326 -41.65 43.71 -2.84
CA ASN A 326 -41.03 45.01 -2.56
C ASN A 326 -39.59 45.09 -3.10
N GLU A 327 -39.16 46.32 -3.42
CA GLU A 327 -37.77 46.76 -3.62
C GLU A 327 -36.95 46.25 -4.83
N GLU A 328 -37.49 46.40 -6.04
CA GLU A 328 -36.65 46.70 -7.24
C GLU A 328 -36.27 48.19 -7.30
N VAL A 329 -35.42 48.70 -6.37
CA VAL A 329 -34.97 50.12 -6.41
C VAL A 329 -33.50 50.35 -5.96
N ILE A 330 -32.52 49.63 -6.52
CA ILE A 330 -31.09 49.97 -6.34
C ILE A 330 -30.27 49.85 -7.65
N GLN A 331 -30.64 50.62 -8.67
CA GLN A 331 -29.76 50.97 -9.81
C GLN A 331 -30.11 52.37 -10.36
N ASP A 332 -29.63 53.47 -9.73
CA ASP A 332 -29.40 54.77 -10.41
C ASP A 332 -28.77 55.88 -9.51
N THR A 333 -27.73 55.58 -8.72
CA THR A 333 -27.03 56.62 -7.90
C THR A 333 -25.50 56.52 -7.91
N GLU A 334 -24.87 56.29 -9.07
CA GLU A 334 -23.40 56.34 -9.17
C GLU A 334 -22.88 56.91 -10.51
N LYS A 335 -23.46 58.03 -10.96
CA LYS A 335 -22.97 58.75 -12.17
C LYS A 335 -23.17 60.27 -12.19
N SER A 336 -23.01 60.91 -11.03
CA SER A 336 -23.02 62.38 -10.91
C SER A 336 -22.02 62.86 -9.85
N GLY A 337 -20.73 62.86 -10.21
CA GLY A 337 -19.62 63.41 -9.42
C GLY A 337 -18.51 63.86 -10.37
N GLN A 338 -17.94 65.04 -10.10
CA GLN A 338 -16.84 65.65 -10.85
C GLN A 338 -15.49 65.37 -10.17
#